data_AF-A0A961XXS0-F1
#
_entry.id   AF-A0A961XXS0-F1
#
_cell.length_a   1.000
_cell.length_b   1.000
_cell.length_c   1.000
_cell.angle_alpha   90.00
_cell.angle_beta   90.00
_cell.angle_gamma   90.00
#
_symmetry.space_group_name_H-M   'P 1'
#
loop_
_entity.id
_entity.type
_entity.pdbx_description
1 polymer ?
#
loop_
_entity_poly.entity_id
_entity_poly.type
_entity_poly.pdbx_seq_one_letter_code
_entity_poly.pdbx_strand_id
1 'polypeptide(L)'
;MPVQRKIVGIDSPDALRSALGAAQYIASDELATSAYLALALGKPLLLEGAPGVGKTEAAKAIASVLGRELLRLQCYEGIDASAALYEWNYPRQMLAIRQAQDNYVNIYADEFLISRPMLEALRDPTGTVLLIDEI
;
A
#
# COMPACT_ATOMS: atom_id res chain seq x y z
N MET A 1 -5.06 -13.42 15.17
CA MET A 1 -5.63 -13.40 13.80
C MET A 1 -5.56 -14.81 13.25
N PRO A 2 -6.63 -15.35 12.64
CA PRO A 2 -6.60 -16.68 12.04
C PRO A 2 -5.67 -16.68 10.82
N VAL A 3 -4.87 -17.74 10.67
CA VAL A 3 -4.01 -17.94 9.49
C VAL A 3 -4.88 -18.18 8.26
N GLN A 4 -4.72 -17.36 7.22
CA GLN A 4 -5.38 -17.57 5.95
C GLN A 4 -4.60 -18.58 5.12
N ARG A 5 -5.10 -19.82 5.04
CA ARG A 5 -4.45 -20.91 4.28
C ARG A 5 -4.60 -20.81 2.77
N LYS A 6 -5.44 -19.90 2.28
CA LYS A 6 -5.69 -19.70 0.84
C LYS A 6 -5.80 -18.20 0.55
N ILE A 7 -4.86 -17.68 -0.24
CA ILE A 7 -4.75 -16.26 -0.59
C ILE A 7 -5.07 -16.14 -2.07
N VAL A 8 -6.26 -15.66 -2.44
CA VAL A 8 -6.64 -15.49 -3.86
C VAL A 8 -6.41 -16.76 -4.70
N GLY A 9 -6.72 -17.94 -4.14
CA GLY A 9 -6.48 -19.21 -4.83
C GLY A 9 -5.11 -19.85 -4.61
N ILE A 10 -4.16 -19.13 -4.02
CA ILE A 10 -2.79 -19.59 -3.75
C ILE A 10 -2.72 -20.29 -2.40
N ASP A 11 -2.22 -21.52 -2.36
CA ASP A 11 -2.21 -22.41 -1.18
C ASP A 11 -0.82 -22.94 -0.81
N SER A 12 0.22 -22.52 -1.53
CA SER A 12 1.61 -22.93 -1.29
C SER A 12 2.62 -21.89 -1.79
N PRO A 13 3.85 -21.91 -1.25
CA PRO A 13 4.98 -21.13 -1.80
C PRO A 13 5.22 -21.40 -3.29
N ASP A 14 5.12 -22.65 -3.74
CA ASP A 14 5.32 -23.02 -5.15
C ASP A 14 4.24 -22.42 -6.05
N ALA A 15 2.97 -22.47 -5.61
CA ALA A 15 1.88 -21.81 -6.33
C ALA A 15 2.08 -20.30 -6.43
N LEU A 16 2.55 -19.65 -5.35
CA LEU A 16 2.88 -18.22 -5.38
C LEU A 16 4.03 -17.95 -6.36
N ARG A 17 5.08 -18.76 -6.35
CA ARG A 17 6.23 -18.65 -7.26
C ARG A 17 5.79 -18.76 -8.72
N SER A 18 4.94 -19.73 -9.05
CA SER A 18 4.37 -19.85 -10.40
C SER A 18 3.52 -18.64 -10.79
N ALA A 19 2.70 -18.13 -9.87
CA ALA A 19 1.89 -16.92 -10.12
C ALA A 19 2.75 -15.68 -10.36
N LEU A 20 3.81 -15.49 -9.58
CA LEU A 20 4.80 -14.42 -9.79
C LEU A 20 5.51 -14.56 -11.13
N GLY A 21 5.85 -15.79 -11.54
CA GLY A 21 6.42 -16.07 -12.85
C GLY A 21 5.46 -15.69 -14.00
N ALA A 22 4.16 -15.96 -13.86
CA ALA A 22 3.15 -15.52 -14.82
C ALA A 22 3.06 -13.98 -14.87
N ALA A 23 3.26 -13.31 -13.74
CA ALA A 23 3.37 -11.85 -13.63
C ALA A 23 4.76 -11.29 -14.03
N GLN A 24 5.57 -12.06 -14.77
CA GLN A 24 6.89 -11.68 -15.28
C GLN A 24 7.94 -11.41 -14.19
N TYR A 25 7.78 -12.02 -13.01
CA TYR A 25 8.74 -11.91 -11.91
C TYR A 25 9.29 -13.27 -11.50
N ILE A 26 10.60 -13.47 -11.66
CA ILE A 26 11.28 -14.72 -11.31
C ILE A 26 11.68 -14.68 -9.83
N ALA A 27 10.85 -15.27 -8.97
CA ALA A 27 11.14 -15.35 -7.54
C ALA A 27 12.07 -16.54 -7.20
N SER A 28 12.96 -16.32 -6.23
CA SER A 28 13.66 -17.40 -5.53
C SER A 28 12.70 -18.17 -4.61
N ASP A 29 13.09 -19.38 -4.23
CA ASP A 29 12.29 -20.19 -3.30
C ASP A 29 12.16 -19.53 -1.92
N GLU A 30 13.22 -18.84 -1.47
CA GLU A 30 13.24 -18.06 -0.23
C GLU A 30 12.23 -16.92 -0.26
N LEU A 31 12.19 -16.14 -1.34
CA LEU A 31 11.25 -15.04 -1.50
C LEU A 31 9.81 -15.54 -1.61
N ALA A 32 9.57 -16.59 -2.40
CA ALA A 32 8.25 -17.18 -2.53
C ALA A 32 7.72 -17.72 -1.19
N THR A 33 8.57 -18.40 -0.42
CA THR A 33 8.22 -18.91 0.91
C THR A 33 7.91 -17.78 1.89
N SER A 34 8.79 -16.78 1.96
CA SER A 34 8.65 -15.66 2.89
C SER A 34 7.41 -14.81 2.55
N ALA A 35 7.19 -14.52 1.26
CA ALA A 35 6.02 -13.79 0.80
C ALA A 35 4.72 -14.56 1.06
N TYR A 36 4.69 -15.87 0.78
CA TYR A 36 3.52 -16.71 1.06
C TYR A 36 3.18 -16.71 2.55
N LEU A 37 4.16 -16.88 3.43
CA LEU A 37 3.95 -16.87 4.87
C LEU A 37 3.49 -15.50 5.37
N ALA A 38 4.09 -14.41 4.88
CA ALA A 38 3.67 -13.05 5.22
C ALA A 38 2.20 -12.80 4.86
N LEU A 39 1.79 -13.20 3.65
CA LEU A 39 0.41 -13.12 3.20
C LEU A 39 -0.53 -14.00 4.04
N ALA A 40 -0.15 -15.26 4.31
CA ALA A 40 -0.97 -16.20 5.07
C ALA A 40 -1.17 -15.76 6.54
N LEU A 41 -0.16 -15.11 7.12
CA LEU A 41 -0.18 -14.61 8.50
C LEU A 41 -0.78 -13.20 8.62
N GLY A 42 -0.99 -12.49 7.50
CA GLY A 42 -1.36 -11.08 7.50
C GLY A 42 -0.30 -10.20 8.15
N LYS A 43 0.97 -10.45 7.86
CA LYS A 43 2.14 -9.74 8.42
C LYS A 43 2.89 -8.97 7.33
N PRO A 44 3.50 -7.82 7.65
CA PRO A 44 4.37 -7.11 6.71
C PRO A 44 5.56 -7.97 6.28
N LEU A 45 6.00 -7.79 5.03
CA LEU A 45 7.20 -8.43 4.47
C LEU A 45 8.29 -7.36 4.29
N LEU A 46 9.43 -7.54 4.94
CA LEU A 46 10.62 -6.73 4.72
C LEU A 46 11.48 -7.38 3.63
N LEU A 47 11.82 -6.62 2.59
CA LEU A 47 12.69 -7.07 1.50
C LEU A 47 14.09 -6.46 1.63
N GLU A 48 15.03 -7.25 2.15
CA GLU A 48 16.44 -6.88 2.24
C GLU A 48 17.21 -7.28 0.97
N GLY A 49 18.31 -6.59 0.67
CA GLY A 49 19.11 -6.83 -0.53
C GLY A 49 19.76 -5.57 -1.09
N ALA A 50 20.72 -5.76 -1.99
CA ALA A 50 21.45 -4.67 -2.63
C ALA A 50 20.51 -3.80 -3.50
N PRO A 51 20.90 -2.55 -3.81
CA PRO A 51 20.19 -1.74 -4.80
C PRO A 51 20.07 -2.47 -6.14
N GLY A 52 18.91 -2.37 -6.80
CA GLY A 52 18.70 -2.94 -8.13
C GLY A 52 18.33 -4.44 -8.17
N VAL A 53 18.21 -5.13 -7.03
CA VAL A 53 17.80 -6.57 -7.00
C VAL A 53 16.30 -6.82 -7.23
N GLY A 54 15.54 -5.80 -7.65
CA GLY A 54 14.14 -5.95 -8.02
C GLY A 54 13.14 -5.93 -6.85
N LYS A 55 13.45 -5.30 -5.71
CA LYS A 55 12.52 -5.17 -4.57
C LYS A 55 11.20 -4.49 -4.94
N THR A 56 11.30 -3.37 -5.68
CA THR A 56 10.13 -2.64 -6.17
C THR A 56 9.33 -3.46 -7.18
N GLU A 57 10.01 -4.24 -8.03
CA GLU A 57 9.35 -5.14 -8.99
C GLU A 57 8.66 -6.31 -8.29
N ALA A 58 9.21 -6.82 -7.20
CA ALA A 58 8.56 -7.84 -6.38
C ALA A 58 7.22 -7.32 -5.84
N ALA A 59 7.16 -6.09 -5.34
CA ALA A 59 5.93 -5.47 -4.85
C ALA A 59 4.88 -5.32 -5.97
N LYS A 60 5.29 -4.89 -7.17
CA LYS A 60 4.42 -4.81 -8.37
C LYS A 60 3.87 -6.18 -8.77
N ALA A 61 4.72 -7.19 -8.80
CA ALA A 61 4.32 -8.56 -9.14
C ALA A 61 3.34 -9.12 -8.11
N ILE A 62 3.61 -8.93 -6.81
CA ILE A 62 2.70 -9.34 -5.72
C ILE A 62 1.34 -8.62 -5.85
N ALA A 63 1.32 -7.32 -6.08
CA ALA A 63 0.08 -6.56 -6.27
C ALA A 63 -0.74 -7.09 -7.47
N SER A 64 -0.06 -7.35 -8.60
CA SER A 64 -0.66 -7.94 -9.80
C SER A 64 -1.26 -9.32 -9.53
N VAL A 65 -0.50 -10.22 -8.88
CA VAL A 65 -0.95 -11.57 -8.51
C VAL A 65 -2.15 -11.53 -7.57
N LEU A 66 -2.19 -10.59 -6.64
CA LEU A 66 -3.30 -10.42 -5.71
C LEU A 66 -4.51 -9.69 -6.34
N GLY A 67 -4.34 -9.08 -7.52
CA GLY A 67 -5.34 -8.23 -8.15
C GLY A 67 -5.64 -6.97 -7.33
N ARG A 68 -4.63 -6.42 -6.65
CA ARG A 68 -4.75 -5.26 -5.76
C ARG A 68 -4.00 -4.06 -6.30
N GLU A 69 -4.44 -2.87 -5.93
CA GLU A 69 -3.71 -1.65 -6.22
C GLU A 69 -2.35 -1.65 -5.47
N LEU A 70 -1.32 -1.10 -6.13
CA LEU A 70 -0.03 -0.85 -5.52
C LEU A 70 0.08 0.63 -5.16
N LEU A 71 0.06 0.93 -3.88
CA LEU A 71 0.38 2.26 -3.36
C LEU A 71 1.84 2.29 -2.89
N ARG A 72 2.51 3.41 -3.12
CA ARG A 72 3.91 3.59 -2.73
C ARG A 72 4.06 4.78 -1.79
N LEU A 73 4.57 4.51 -0.60
CA LEU A 73 5.07 5.51 0.33
C LEU A 73 6.60 5.56 0.21
N GLN A 74 7.13 6.66 -0.32
CA GLN A 74 8.57 6.92 -0.31
C GLN A 74 8.96 7.56 1.02
N CYS A 75 9.75 6.87 1.83
CA CYS A 75 10.37 7.44 3.01
C CYS A 75 11.63 8.24 2.63
N TYR A 76 11.90 9.26 3.42
CA TYR A 76 13.09 10.11 3.33
C TYR A 76 13.30 10.79 4.68
N GLU A 77 14.49 11.35 4.89
CA GLU A 77 14.81 12.05 6.14
C GLU A 77 13.87 13.24 6.35
N GLY A 78 13.16 13.24 7.49
CA GLY A 78 12.20 14.29 7.83
C GLY A 78 10.79 14.08 7.28
N ILE A 79 10.46 12.91 6.71
CA ILE A 79 9.06 12.54 6.45
C ILE A 79 8.25 12.58 7.75
N ASP A 80 7.04 13.14 7.69
CA ASP A 80 6.14 13.25 8.84
C ASP A 80 4.78 12.58 8.58
N ALA A 81 3.92 12.59 9.61
CA ALA A 81 2.58 12.03 9.52
C ALA A 81 1.71 12.71 8.46
N SER A 82 1.93 14.00 8.17
CA SER A 82 1.14 14.74 7.17
C SER A 82 1.49 14.28 5.75
N ALA A 83 2.78 14.05 5.48
CA ALA A 83 3.27 13.53 4.21
C ALA A 83 2.90 12.05 3.99
N ALA A 84 2.83 11.27 5.07
CA ALA A 84 2.52 9.84 5.00
C ALA A 84 1.02 9.52 4.98
N LEU A 85 0.21 10.20 5.81
CA LEU A 85 -1.21 9.90 6.02
C LEU A 85 -2.13 10.85 5.25
N TYR A 86 -2.17 12.14 5.61
CA TYR A 86 -3.04 13.12 4.96
C TYR A 86 -2.66 14.55 5.35
N GLU A 87 -3.09 15.50 4.52
CA GLU A 87 -3.08 16.93 4.83
C GLU A 87 -4.45 17.56 4.58
N TRP A 88 -4.71 18.70 5.21
CA TRP A 88 -5.91 19.49 4.94
C TRP A 88 -5.64 20.47 3.79
N ASN A 89 -6.58 20.55 2.85
CA ASN A 89 -6.54 21.51 1.76
C ASN A 89 -6.99 22.90 2.24
N TYR A 90 -6.09 23.62 2.91
CA TYR A 90 -6.37 24.96 3.43
C TYR A 90 -6.86 25.96 2.37
N PRO A 91 -6.30 26.01 1.14
CA PRO A 91 -6.85 26.87 0.09
C PRO A 91 -8.32 26.59 -0.21
N ARG A 92 -8.70 25.31 -0.33
CA ARG A 92 -10.09 24.90 -0.59
C ARG A 92 -11.01 25.19 0.60
N GLN A 93 -10.54 24.98 1.83
CA GLN A 93 -11.28 25.36 3.04
C GLN A 93 -11.57 26.86 3.07
N MET A 94 -10.56 27.70 2.79
CA MET A 94 -10.72 29.15 2.79
C MET A 94 -11.69 29.64 1.71
N LEU A 95 -11.67 29.01 0.53
CA LEU A 95 -12.67 29.27 -0.51
C LEU A 95 -14.08 28.89 -0.07
N ALA A 96 -14.24 27.73 0.58
CA ALA A 96 -15.53 27.28 1.08
C ALA A 96 -16.09 28.23 2.16
N ILE A 97 -15.25 28.71 3.09
CA ILE A 97 -15.64 29.72 4.09
C ILE A 97 -16.13 31.00 3.42
N ARG A 98 -15.40 31.51 2.40
CA ARG A 98 -15.80 32.73 1.68
C ARG A 98 -17.12 32.58 0.93
N GLN A 99 -17.38 31.40 0.37
CA GLN A 99 -18.64 31.12 -0.35
C GLN A 99 -19.81 30.90 0.61
N ALA A 100 -19.56 30.35 1.80
CA ALA A 100 -20.61 30.09 2.77
C ALA A 100 -21.19 31.38 3.39
N GLN A 101 -20.43 32.47 3.41
CA GLN A 101 -20.81 33.74 4.06
C GLN A 101 -21.20 33.50 5.53
N ASP A 102 -22.49 33.66 5.88
CA ASP A 102 -23.01 33.43 7.23
C ASP A 102 -23.50 31.98 7.46
N ASN A 103 -23.49 31.14 6.42
CA ASN A 103 -23.89 29.74 6.54
C ASN A 103 -22.76 28.91 7.17
N TYR A 104 -23.14 27.88 7.93
CA TYR A 104 -22.20 26.92 8.47
C TYR A 104 -21.57 26.07 7.36
N VAL A 105 -20.25 25.87 7.44
CA VAL A 105 -19.51 24.93 6.59
C VAL A 105 -18.59 24.08 7.46
N ASN A 106 -18.63 22.76 7.28
CA ASN A 106 -17.73 21.84 7.96
C ASN A 106 -16.41 21.71 7.21
N ILE A 107 -15.44 22.56 7.53
CA ILE A 107 -14.11 22.57 6.91
C ILE A 107 -13.27 21.32 7.22
N TYR A 108 -13.70 20.48 8.16
CA TYR A 108 -13.05 19.22 8.52
C TYR A 108 -13.73 17.99 7.88
N ALA A 109 -14.57 18.20 6.86
CA ALA A 109 -15.14 17.12 6.07
C ALA A 109 -14.10 16.47 5.14
N ASP A 110 -14.30 15.19 4.80
CA ASP A 110 -13.40 14.40 3.95
C ASP A 110 -13.09 15.05 2.59
N GLU A 111 -13.98 15.90 2.07
CA GLU A 111 -13.76 16.62 0.80
C GLU A 111 -12.59 17.62 0.84
N PHE A 112 -12.17 18.04 2.04
CA PHE A 112 -11.00 18.90 2.25
C PHE A 112 -9.74 18.09 2.60
N LEU A 113 -9.83 16.77 2.77
CA LEU A 113 -8.67 15.93 2.99
C LEU A 113 -7.97 15.63 1.67
N ILE A 114 -6.67 15.87 1.64
CA ILE A 114 -5.77 15.34 0.64
C ILE A 114 -5.19 14.06 1.25
N SER A 115 -5.67 12.92 0.76
CA SER A 115 -5.16 11.62 1.20
C SER A 115 -3.75 11.38 0.66
N ARG A 116 -2.94 10.67 1.44
CA ARG A 116 -1.61 10.18 1.07
C ARG A 116 -1.61 8.66 1.06
N PRO A 117 -0.56 8.00 0.54
CA PRO A 117 -0.57 6.55 0.29
C PRO A 117 -0.96 5.68 1.50
N MET A 118 -0.61 6.07 2.73
CA MET A 118 -1.02 5.28 3.90
C MET A 118 -2.50 5.40 4.20
N LEU A 119 -3.09 6.60 4.13
CA LEU A 119 -4.52 6.75 4.38
C LEU A 119 -5.35 6.10 3.26
N GLU A 120 -4.90 6.20 2.02
CA GLU A 120 -5.50 5.52 0.88
C GLU A 120 -5.52 4.00 1.11
N ALA A 121 -4.38 3.40 1.48
CA ALA A 121 -4.29 1.97 1.78
C ALA A 121 -5.19 1.53 2.95
N LEU A 122 -5.34 2.38 3.98
CA LEU A 122 -6.18 2.10 5.14
C LEU A 122 -7.69 2.23 4.84
N ARG A 123 -8.06 3.05 3.85
CA ARG A 123 -9.47 3.30 3.47
C ARG A 123 -10.01 2.30 2.45
N ASP A 124 -9.15 1.59 1.73
CA ASP A 124 -9.56 0.62 0.72
C ASP A 124 -10.14 -0.66 1.36
N PRO A 125 -11.45 -0.93 1.24
CA PRO A 125 -12.07 -2.11 1.82
C PRO A 125 -11.73 -3.41 1.07
N THR A 126 -11.23 -3.30 -0.16
CA THR A 126 -10.84 -4.46 -1.00
C THR A 126 -9.42 -4.93 -0.72
N GLY A 127 -8.64 -4.08 -0.04
CA GLY A 127 -7.28 -4.32 0.40
C GLY A 127 -6.26 -3.97 -0.68
N THR A 128 -5.19 -3.31 -0.25
CA THR A 128 -4.13 -2.78 -1.12
C THR A 128 -2.81 -3.47 -0.84
N VAL A 129 -1.84 -3.36 -1.77
CA VAL A 129 -0.42 -3.58 -1.48
C VAL A 129 0.23 -2.22 -1.25
N LEU A 130 0.69 -1.97 -0.03
CA LEU A 130 1.45 -0.76 0.31
C LEU A 130 2.94 -1.06 0.31
N LEU A 131 3.68 -0.51 -0.65
CA LEU A 131 5.13 -0.50 -0.67
C LEU A 131 5.64 0.70 0.14
N ILE A 132 6.31 0.42 1.25
CA ILE A 132 7.08 1.43 1.98
C ILE A 132 8.54 1.31 1.54
N ASP A 133 9.03 2.33 0.86
CA ASP A 133 10.35 2.34 0.22
C ASP A 133 11.30 3.28 0.97
N GLU A 134 12.60 2.94 1.02
CA GLU A 134 13.65 3.72 1.72
C GLU A 134 13.36 4.05 3.21
N ILE A 135 12.91 3.05 3.98
CA ILE A 135 12.83 3.12 5.45
C ILE A 135 14.23 3.30 6.06
#